data_AF-A0A9K3KE14-F1
#
_entry.id   AF-A0A9K3KE14-F1
#
_cell.length_a   1.000
_cell.length_b   1.000
_cell.length_c   1.000
_cell.angle_alpha   90.00
_cell.angle_beta   90.00
_cell.angle_gamma   90.00
#
_symmetry.space_group_name_H-M   'P 1'
#
loop_
_entity.id
_entity.type
_entity.pdbx_description
1 polymer ?
#
loop_
_entity_poly.entity_id
_entity_poly.type
_entity_poly.pdbx_seq_one_letter_code
_entity_poly.pdbx_strand_id
1 'polypeptide(L)'
;MTLRGSYWKSVTLSLSRKWQNSLTVLVPVVDRRPLSTRIHDRVINGQIEVTCQPGLEDVLSTELKALGLDPGKLSKNGKRGRLILQSKQITDTDLFRCCLYLGSAANIRWKCTSFSARGLAELRRKTAKVDWTEYIKMPMPTEDSGHNPMSGIDVRVSATKSKLYHTEAVRERILLGISDSFGNTDLESKSLIGRLKDSEENPEPSNTCTLLLTAKIERDQVDIFVNAYPTPLHQRGYRLQTGKAPLREDLAYAMLFSAGWIPAWIKNGSTEGRSKYPGLLDPFCGSGTIIIEGLGMALGLLPGRLRASPFQNTTIDNPDLWKSLQTNSVAASKPSRVRVSASDRDAGAVKATEDNAKRANVWKFLDGHLHHVSLSGQPWFLKDLRQCPSSVLVVTNPPFGNRISRKSHLLPLHQKLGHSMQQLVERHQRTVRGVILTDDPIFLSKVGHGSRMQSKTLLSMSHGGGKVFAVDWAPKSK
;
A
#
# COMPACT_ATOMS: atom_id res chain seq x y z
N MET A 1 31.34 -26.78 -27.30
CA MET A 1 31.75 -25.89 -26.19
C MET A 1 30.55 -25.55 -25.34
N THR A 2 30.48 -26.14 -24.14
CA THR A 2 29.45 -25.92 -23.14
C THR A 2 29.75 -24.63 -22.38
N LEU A 3 28.99 -23.56 -22.61
CA LEU A 3 29.04 -22.35 -21.78
C LEU A 3 27.97 -22.45 -20.68
N ARG A 4 28.37 -23.01 -19.53
CA ARG A 4 27.68 -22.78 -18.25
C ARG A 4 28.09 -21.38 -17.76
N GLY A 5 27.22 -20.39 -17.95
CA GLY A 5 27.33 -19.09 -17.31
C GLY A 5 26.32 -18.96 -16.17
N SER A 6 26.78 -18.74 -14.94
CA SER A 6 25.96 -18.59 -13.74
C SER A 6 25.24 -17.23 -13.75
N TYR A 7 23.90 -17.23 -13.84
CA TYR A 7 23.05 -16.03 -14.03
C TYR A 7 22.63 -15.29 -12.74
N TRP A 8 23.26 -15.55 -11.60
CA TRP A 8 22.79 -15.05 -10.30
C TRP A 8 23.94 -14.60 -9.41
N LYS A 9 23.81 -13.43 -8.78
CA LYS A 9 24.61 -13.06 -7.60
C LYS A 9 23.78 -13.33 -6.34
N SER A 10 24.35 -14.10 -5.42
CA SER A 10 23.80 -14.28 -4.09
C SER A 10 24.12 -13.05 -3.23
N VAL A 11 23.11 -12.48 -2.59
CA VAL A 11 23.30 -11.48 -1.53
C VAL A 11 22.71 -12.06 -0.25
N THR A 12 23.58 -12.34 0.72
CA THR A 12 23.18 -12.83 2.04
C THR A 12 22.83 -11.64 2.92
N LEU A 13 21.57 -11.54 3.34
CA LEU A 13 21.12 -10.52 4.28
C LEU A 13 21.26 -11.03 5.72
N SER A 14 22.03 -10.30 6.53
CA SER A 14 22.02 -10.44 8.00
C SER A 14 20.91 -9.56 8.57
N LEU A 15 19.79 -10.15 8.98
CA LEU A 15 18.83 -9.48 9.86
C LEU A 15 19.49 -9.21 11.22
N SER A 16 19.11 -8.12 11.89
CA SER A 16 19.68 -7.75 13.20
C SER A 16 19.67 -8.92 14.19
N ARG A 17 20.63 -8.94 15.13
CA ARG A 17 20.98 -10.02 16.10
C ARG A 17 19.84 -10.69 16.89
N LYS A 18 18.56 -10.30 16.72
CA LYS A 18 17.37 -10.89 17.34
C LYS A 18 16.60 -11.90 16.48
N TRP A 19 17.05 -12.21 15.26
CA TRP A 19 16.42 -13.19 14.39
C TRP A 19 17.49 -14.04 13.69
N GLN A 20 17.76 -15.25 14.18
CA GLN A 20 18.54 -16.24 13.43
C GLN A 20 17.64 -16.88 12.37
N ASN A 21 17.58 -16.26 11.18
CA ASN A 21 17.26 -16.89 9.90
C ASN A 21 17.83 -15.98 8.80
N SER A 22 18.83 -16.45 8.06
CA SER A 22 19.44 -15.75 6.92
C SER A 22 18.51 -15.81 5.71
N LEU A 23 18.13 -14.66 5.14
CA LEU A 23 17.37 -14.58 3.90
C LEU A 23 18.35 -14.37 2.74
N THR A 24 18.44 -15.33 1.82
CA THR A 24 19.22 -15.18 0.58
C THR A 24 18.28 -14.74 -0.52
N VAL A 25 18.45 -13.51 -1.01
CA VAL A 25 17.70 -12.98 -2.15
C VAL A 25 18.57 -13.15 -3.39
N LEU A 26 18.06 -13.81 -4.42
CA LEU A 26 18.70 -13.80 -5.73
C LEU A 26 18.25 -12.57 -6.50
N VAL A 27 19.19 -11.68 -6.78
CA VAL A 27 18.97 -10.51 -7.64
C VAL A 27 19.23 -10.95 -9.08
N PRO A 28 18.32 -10.70 -10.03
CA PRO A 28 18.62 -10.96 -11.44
C PRO A 28 19.78 -10.06 -11.87
N VAL A 29 20.75 -10.63 -12.59
CA VAL A 29 21.60 -9.82 -13.46
C VAL A 29 20.68 -9.30 -14.57
N VAL A 30 20.54 -7.99 -14.66
CA VAL A 30 19.73 -7.32 -15.69
C VAL A 30 20.14 -7.85 -17.05
N ASP A 31 19.18 -8.44 -17.77
CA ASP A 31 19.31 -8.78 -19.17
C ASP A 31 19.47 -7.47 -19.97
N ARG A 32 20.71 -7.13 -20.31
CA ARG A 32 21.06 -5.96 -21.12
C ARG A 32 20.85 -6.24 -22.61
N ARG A 33 19.69 -6.80 -22.99
CA ARG A 33 19.34 -6.88 -24.41
C ARG A 33 19.15 -5.46 -24.97
N PRO A 34 19.58 -5.16 -26.21
CA PRO A 34 19.62 -3.80 -26.74
C PRO A 34 18.23 -3.13 -26.83
N LEU A 35 18.23 -1.82 -26.56
CA LEU A 35 17.11 -0.87 -26.60
C LEU A 35 16.52 -0.66 -28.01
N SER A 36 15.83 -1.65 -28.59
CA SER A 36 15.19 -1.48 -29.90
C SER A 36 13.75 -1.97 -29.97
N THR A 37 12.92 -1.51 -29.03
CA THR A 37 11.49 -1.20 -29.23
C THR A 37 11.17 -0.04 -28.29
N ARG A 38 11.16 1.18 -28.84
CA ARG A 38 11.27 2.46 -28.11
C ARG A 38 10.14 2.66 -27.08
N ILE A 39 10.46 2.42 -25.81
CA ILE A 39 10.02 3.27 -24.70
C ILE A 39 11.25 4.10 -24.37
N HIS A 40 11.19 5.41 -24.59
CA HIS A 40 12.28 6.30 -24.17
C HIS A 40 12.21 6.40 -22.64
N ASP A 41 13.00 5.59 -21.93
CA ASP A 41 13.14 5.71 -20.48
C ASP A 41 13.73 7.09 -20.16
N ARG A 42 12.88 8.00 -19.68
CA ARG A 42 13.31 9.33 -19.27
C ARG A 42 13.94 9.23 -17.90
N VAL A 43 15.22 9.59 -17.79
CA VAL A 43 15.89 9.71 -16.48
C VAL A 43 15.24 10.85 -15.70
N ILE A 44 14.80 10.53 -14.48
CA ILE A 44 14.18 11.48 -13.58
C ILE A 44 15.27 12.15 -12.75
N ASN A 45 15.39 13.46 -12.93
CA ASN A 45 16.27 14.28 -12.11
C ASN A 45 15.63 14.57 -10.75
N GLY A 46 16.45 14.63 -9.72
CA GLY A 46 16.00 14.96 -8.37
C GLY A 46 15.59 13.76 -7.52
N GLN A 47 15.04 14.08 -6.35
CA GLN A 47 14.84 13.10 -5.29
C GLN A 47 13.47 12.43 -5.39
N ILE A 48 13.44 11.10 -5.32
CA ILE A 48 12.19 10.32 -5.24
C ILE A 48 11.94 9.87 -3.80
N GLU A 49 10.75 10.16 -3.31
CA GLU A 49 10.28 9.79 -1.98
C GLU A 49 9.13 8.77 -2.11
N VAL A 50 9.31 7.59 -1.52
CA VAL A 50 8.24 6.59 -1.38
C VAL A 50 7.85 6.50 0.08
N THR A 51 6.58 6.73 0.37
CA THR A 51 6.04 6.73 1.74
C THR A 51 5.21 5.50 2.02
N CYS A 52 5.11 5.09 3.28
CA CYS A 52 4.25 4.04 3.79
C CYS A 52 3.75 4.43 5.19
N GLN A 53 2.86 3.62 5.78
CA GLN A 53 2.54 3.78 7.20
C GLN A 53 3.78 3.54 8.06
N PRO A 54 3.99 4.32 9.14
CA PRO A 54 5.05 4.04 10.11
C PRO A 54 4.97 2.59 10.61
N GLY A 55 6.09 1.87 10.55
CA GLY A 55 6.19 0.45 10.88
C GLY A 55 6.17 -0.50 9.67
N LEU A 56 5.90 -0.01 8.45
CA LEU A 56 5.89 -0.81 7.22
C LEU A 56 7.16 -0.62 6.36
N GLU A 57 8.15 0.12 6.85
CA GLU A 57 9.31 0.53 6.06
C GLU A 57 10.16 -0.68 5.61
N ASP A 58 10.23 -1.74 6.43
CA ASP A 58 10.96 -2.97 6.09
C ASP A 58 10.27 -3.75 4.96
N VAL A 59 8.94 -3.80 4.97
CA VAL A 59 8.14 -4.41 3.90
C VAL A 59 8.36 -3.62 2.61
N LEU A 60 8.19 -2.29 2.66
CA LEU A 60 8.40 -1.41 1.51
C LEU A 60 9.83 -1.50 0.98
N SER A 61 10.83 -1.56 1.86
CA SER A 61 12.23 -1.72 1.46
C SER A 61 12.46 -3.02 0.70
N THR A 62 11.77 -4.10 1.09
CA THR A 62 11.90 -5.40 0.42
C THR A 62 11.25 -5.37 -0.96
N GLU A 63 10.08 -4.75 -1.09
CA GLU A 63 9.42 -4.57 -2.38
C GLU A 63 10.25 -3.73 -3.35
N LEU A 64 10.83 -2.61 -2.89
CA LEU A 64 11.69 -1.74 -3.71
C LEU A 64 12.94 -2.49 -4.21
N LYS A 65 13.58 -3.27 -3.33
CA LYS A 65 14.73 -4.11 -3.71
C LYS A 65 14.34 -5.18 -4.73
N ALA A 66 13.15 -5.76 -4.61
CA ALA A 66 12.63 -6.73 -5.58
C ALA A 66 12.38 -6.10 -6.96
N LEU A 67 12.12 -4.78 -7.03
CA LEU A 67 12.09 -4.01 -8.27
C LEU A 67 13.48 -3.59 -8.78
N GLY A 68 14.55 -3.89 -8.05
CA GLY A 68 15.93 -3.49 -8.39
C GLY A 68 16.29 -2.07 -7.97
N LEU A 69 15.46 -1.41 -7.14
CA LEU A 69 15.69 -0.06 -6.66
C LEU A 69 16.37 -0.06 -5.29
N ASP A 70 17.28 0.89 -5.06
CA ASP A 70 17.89 1.09 -3.75
C ASP A 70 16.98 1.97 -2.88
N PRO A 71 16.35 1.42 -1.82
CA PRO A 71 15.48 2.17 -0.91
C PRO A 71 16.24 3.16 -0.02
N GLY A 72 17.57 3.17 -0.08
CA GLY A 72 18.42 3.95 0.80
C GLY A 72 18.43 3.42 2.23
N LYS A 73 19.01 4.20 3.14
CA LYS A 73 19.00 3.89 4.57
C LYS A 73 17.68 4.33 5.20
N LEU A 74 17.09 3.47 6.02
CA LEU A 74 16.02 3.85 6.94
C LEU A 74 16.47 5.07 7.75
N SER A 75 15.65 6.12 7.76
CA SER A 75 15.98 7.35 8.48
C SER A 75 16.10 7.03 9.97
N LYS A 76 17.33 7.02 10.50
CA LYS A 76 17.60 6.87 11.94
C LYS A 76 17.07 8.04 12.77
N ASN A 77 16.76 9.17 12.13
CA ASN A 77 16.47 10.46 12.77
C ASN A 77 14.97 10.81 12.81
N GLY A 78 14.09 9.81 13.01
CA GLY A 78 12.70 10.05 13.44
C GLY A 78 11.66 10.30 12.34
N LYS A 79 12.02 10.26 11.05
CA LYS A 79 11.05 10.35 9.93
C LYS A 79 10.60 8.95 9.51
N ARG A 80 9.80 8.31 10.37
CA ARG A 80 9.15 7.01 10.11
C ARG A 80 8.18 7.10 8.91
N GLY A 81 7.98 5.99 8.22
CA GLY A 81 7.06 5.85 7.09
C GLY A 81 7.58 6.42 5.78
N ARG A 82 8.90 6.62 5.63
CA ARG A 82 9.49 7.26 4.46
C ARG A 82 10.81 6.64 4.04
N LEU A 83 10.93 6.33 2.75
CA LEU A 83 12.15 5.92 2.08
C LEU A 83 12.48 6.90 0.95
N ILE A 84 13.76 7.20 0.78
CA ILE A 84 14.28 8.07 -0.27
C ILE A 84 15.15 7.20 -1.15
N LEU A 85 14.80 7.08 -2.43
CA LEU A 85 15.54 6.23 -3.34
C LEU A 85 16.96 6.77 -3.54
N GLN A 86 17.94 5.85 -3.60
CA GLN A 86 19.37 6.15 -3.78
C GLN A 86 19.95 5.48 -5.03
N SER A 87 19.10 4.94 -5.90
CA SER A 87 19.50 4.37 -7.19
C SER A 87 20.26 5.41 -8.02
N LYS A 88 21.33 4.99 -8.70
CA LYS A 88 22.18 5.89 -9.51
C LYS A 88 21.41 6.59 -10.62
N GLN A 89 20.45 5.88 -11.22
CA GLN A 89 19.52 6.38 -12.22
C GLN A 89 18.14 5.82 -11.87
N ILE A 90 17.13 6.69 -11.92
CA ILE A 90 15.72 6.33 -11.75
C ILE A 90 15.02 6.83 -13.00
N THR A 91 14.22 5.99 -13.64
CA THR A 91 13.48 6.34 -14.86
C THR A 91 11.99 6.58 -14.55
N ASP A 92 11.28 7.19 -15.49
CA ASP A 92 9.81 7.22 -15.48
C ASP A 92 9.23 5.80 -15.42
N THR A 93 9.78 4.86 -16.18
CA THR A 93 9.41 3.43 -16.11
C THR A 93 9.54 2.87 -14.69
N ASP A 94 10.59 3.21 -13.94
CA ASP A 94 10.73 2.78 -12.54
C ASP A 94 9.63 3.35 -11.65
N LEU A 95 9.24 4.61 -11.84
CA LEU A 95 8.16 5.25 -11.08
C LEU A 95 6.80 4.62 -11.40
N PHE A 96 6.54 4.32 -12.66
CA PHE A 96 5.32 3.63 -13.10
C PHE A 96 5.28 2.21 -12.53
N ARG A 97 6.40 1.49 -12.54
CA ARG A 97 6.52 0.18 -11.88
C ARG A 97 6.29 0.28 -10.38
N CYS A 98 6.80 1.30 -9.70
CA CYS A 98 6.50 1.51 -8.29
C CYS A 98 4.99 1.66 -8.04
N CYS A 99 4.29 2.43 -8.89
CA CYS A 99 2.83 2.63 -8.79
C CYS A 99 2.05 1.33 -9.04
N LEU A 100 2.54 0.48 -9.93
CA LEU A 100 1.87 -0.76 -10.31
C LEU A 100 2.12 -1.89 -9.29
N TYR A 101 3.35 -2.07 -8.83
CA TYR A 101 3.79 -3.24 -8.07
C TYR A 101 3.73 -3.10 -6.55
N LEU A 102 3.96 -1.91 -5.98
CA LEU A 102 4.13 -1.75 -4.54
C LEU A 102 2.80 -1.87 -3.78
N GLY A 103 2.71 -2.87 -2.89
CA GLY A 103 1.54 -3.10 -2.06
C GLY A 103 1.58 -2.34 -0.73
N SER A 104 2.75 -2.14 -0.12
CA SER A 104 2.84 -1.45 1.19
C SER A 104 3.01 0.08 1.08
N ALA A 105 3.23 0.60 -0.13
CA ALA A 105 3.40 2.03 -0.36
C ALA A 105 2.07 2.80 -0.19
N ALA A 106 2.16 3.99 0.39
CA ALA A 106 1.07 4.93 0.55
C ALA A 106 1.08 6.01 -0.56
N ASN A 107 2.25 6.58 -0.87
CA ASN A 107 2.42 7.57 -1.95
C ASN A 107 3.82 7.49 -2.54
N ILE A 108 3.93 7.77 -3.83
CA ILE A 108 5.20 7.98 -4.56
C ILE A 108 5.26 9.45 -4.96
N ARG A 109 6.38 10.10 -4.69
CA ARG A 109 6.56 11.54 -4.84
C ARG A 109 7.87 11.86 -5.52
N TRP A 110 7.81 12.78 -6.48
CA TRP A 110 8.97 13.33 -7.16
C TRP A 110 9.20 14.76 -6.67
N LYS A 111 10.39 15.03 -6.11
CA LYS A 111 10.74 16.34 -5.54
C LYS A 111 11.02 17.36 -6.66
N CYS A 112 10.29 18.47 -6.66
CA CYS A 112 10.45 19.55 -7.61
C CYS A 112 11.47 20.58 -7.13
N THR A 113 11.36 21.01 -5.87
CA THR A 113 12.17 22.11 -5.37
C THR A 113 12.36 22.05 -3.85
N SER A 114 13.37 22.78 -3.37
CA SER A 114 13.69 22.95 -1.96
C SER A 114 14.24 24.35 -1.71
N PHE A 115 13.63 25.10 -0.80
CA PHE A 115 14.13 26.42 -0.40
C PHE A 115 13.65 26.79 1.01
N SER A 116 14.34 27.71 1.69
CA SER A 116 13.82 28.28 2.93
C SER A 116 12.81 29.40 2.65
N ALA A 117 11.75 29.49 3.43
CA ALA A 117 10.83 30.62 3.41
C ALA A 117 10.22 30.85 4.80
N ARG A 118 10.18 32.12 5.23
CA ARG A 118 9.67 32.53 6.54
C ARG A 118 8.38 33.35 6.46
N GLY A 119 8.01 33.83 5.27
CA GLY A 119 6.82 34.64 5.03
C GLY A 119 6.10 34.26 3.73
N LEU A 120 4.80 34.56 3.66
CA LEU A 120 3.94 34.19 2.54
C LEU A 120 4.32 34.85 1.21
N ALA A 121 4.79 36.11 1.25
CA ALA A 121 5.28 36.82 0.07
C ALA A 121 6.59 36.20 -0.45
N GLU A 122 7.50 35.84 0.46
CA GLU A 122 8.74 35.15 0.12
C GLU A 122 8.46 33.78 -0.49
N LEU A 123 7.52 33.01 0.09
CA LEU A 123 7.06 31.72 -0.43
C LEU A 123 6.57 31.86 -1.87
N ARG A 124 5.59 32.73 -2.14
CA ARG A 124 5.03 32.93 -3.49
C ARG A 124 6.13 33.29 -4.49
N ARG A 125 6.98 34.26 -4.17
CA ARG A 125 8.08 34.71 -5.04
C ARG A 125 9.08 33.59 -5.34
N LYS A 126 9.43 32.77 -4.34
CA LYS A 126 10.36 31.64 -4.54
C LYS A 126 9.73 30.51 -5.33
N THR A 127 8.45 30.21 -5.08
CA THR A 127 7.66 29.26 -5.88
C THR A 127 7.58 29.70 -7.35
N ALA A 128 7.34 30.98 -7.62
CA ALA A 128 7.25 31.53 -8.98
C ALA A 128 8.56 31.46 -9.79
N LYS A 129 9.71 31.35 -9.12
CA LYS A 129 11.03 31.21 -9.76
C LYS A 129 11.38 29.78 -10.16
N VAL A 130 10.59 28.80 -9.74
CA VAL A 130 10.81 27.39 -10.10
C VAL A 130 10.39 27.21 -11.56
N ASP A 131 11.19 26.49 -12.33
CA ASP A 131 10.82 26.11 -13.70
C ASP A 131 9.79 24.97 -13.67
N TRP A 132 8.52 25.33 -13.49
CA TRP A 132 7.43 24.36 -13.40
C TRP A 132 7.18 23.60 -14.71
N THR A 133 7.70 24.10 -15.84
CA THR A 133 7.60 23.42 -17.15
C THR A 133 8.37 22.10 -17.17
N GLU A 134 9.33 21.89 -16.26
CA GLU A 134 10.01 20.60 -16.09
C GLU A 134 9.09 19.52 -15.48
N TYR A 135 8.07 19.92 -14.72
CA TYR A 135 7.28 19.02 -13.87
C TYR A 135 5.81 18.91 -14.29
N ILE A 136 5.19 20.02 -14.71
CA ILE A 136 3.74 20.13 -14.95
C ILE A 136 3.50 20.43 -16.43
N LYS A 137 2.58 19.68 -17.05
CA LYS A 137 1.99 20.07 -18.33
C LYS A 137 0.83 21.00 -18.01
N MET A 138 0.93 22.28 -18.33
CA MET A 138 -0.25 23.17 -18.22
C MET A 138 -1.36 22.61 -19.10
N PRO A 139 -2.60 22.45 -18.59
CA PRO A 139 -3.74 22.29 -19.47
C PRO A 139 -3.81 23.55 -20.32
N MET A 140 -3.63 23.43 -21.64
CA MET A 140 -3.93 24.56 -22.52
C MET A 140 -5.41 24.90 -22.33
N PRO A 141 -5.78 26.19 -22.19
CA PRO A 141 -7.18 26.57 -22.30
C PRO A 141 -7.66 26.13 -23.69
N THR A 142 -8.51 25.11 -23.77
CA THR A 142 -9.21 24.81 -25.02
C THR A 142 -10.18 25.96 -25.23
N GLU A 143 -10.13 26.61 -26.39
CA GLU A 143 -10.87 27.83 -26.74
C GLU A 143 -12.38 27.73 -26.45
N ASP A 144 -12.93 26.51 -26.37
CA ASP A 144 -14.35 26.22 -26.10
C ASP A 144 -14.72 25.91 -24.65
N SER A 145 -13.75 25.88 -23.72
CA SER A 145 -14.04 25.57 -22.32
C SER A 145 -13.65 26.75 -21.45
N GLY A 146 -14.63 27.42 -20.82
CA GLY A 146 -14.40 28.36 -19.71
C GLY A 146 -13.84 27.68 -18.45
N HIS A 147 -13.02 26.63 -18.63
CA HIS A 147 -12.38 25.84 -17.60
C HIS A 147 -11.00 26.40 -17.31
N ASN A 148 -10.85 26.81 -16.06
CA ASN A 148 -9.60 27.20 -15.44
C ASN A 148 -8.49 26.14 -15.65
N PRO A 149 -7.34 26.47 -16.24
CA PRO A 149 -6.22 25.53 -16.40
C PRO A 149 -5.63 25.05 -15.06
N MET A 150 -5.88 25.76 -13.95
CA MET A 150 -5.52 25.35 -12.59
C MET A 150 -6.58 24.47 -11.90
N SER A 151 -7.76 24.26 -12.49
CA SER A 151 -8.86 23.48 -11.86
C SER A 151 -8.50 22.01 -11.57
N GLY A 152 -7.43 21.52 -12.22
CA GLY A 152 -6.90 20.17 -12.01
C GLY A 152 -5.79 20.04 -10.97
N ILE A 153 -5.26 21.14 -10.42
CA ILE A 153 -4.07 21.14 -9.56
C ILE A 153 -4.43 21.53 -8.13
N ASP A 154 -4.01 20.69 -7.17
CA ASP A 154 -4.15 20.98 -5.74
C ASP A 154 -2.81 20.85 -5.00
N VAL A 155 -2.68 21.47 -3.82
CA VAL A 155 -1.49 21.41 -2.97
C VAL A 155 -1.87 20.98 -1.55
N ARG A 156 -1.39 19.81 -1.14
CA ARG A 156 -1.47 19.36 0.26
C ARG A 156 -0.29 19.91 1.05
N VAL A 157 -0.57 20.69 2.08
CA VAL A 157 0.45 21.32 2.93
C VAL A 157 0.57 20.59 4.27
N SER A 158 1.81 20.38 4.71
CA SER A 158 2.12 20.00 6.09
C SER A 158 3.22 20.93 6.63
N ALA A 159 3.01 21.50 7.81
CA ALA A 159 3.96 22.42 8.43
C ALA A 159 4.29 21.97 9.86
N THR A 160 5.56 22.00 10.24
CA THR A 160 6.00 21.59 11.58
C THR A 160 7.20 22.43 12.00
N LYS A 161 7.15 23.05 13.18
CA LYS A 161 8.24 23.89 13.73
C LYS A 161 8.69 25.01 12.77
N SER A 162 7.75 25.67 12.10
CA SER A 162 8.01 26.69 11.07
C SER A 162 7.13 27.91 11.28
N LYS A 163 7.57 29.09 10.84
CA LYS A 163 6.79 30.34 10.87
C LYS A 163 5.55 30.28 9.97
N LEU A 164 5.66 29.56 8.86
CA LEU A 164 4.55 29.28 7.95
C LEU A 164 3.75 28.07 8.47
N TYR A 165 2.80 28.30 9.37
CA TYR A 165 1.95 27.24 9.94
C TYR A 165 0.50 27.23 9.42
N HIS A 166 0.00 28.34 8.87
CA HIS A 166 -1.32 28.44 8.26
C HIS A 166 -1.36 27.70 6.92
N THR A 167 -1.75 26.41 6.94
CA THR A 167 -1.66 25.50 5.79
C THR A 167 -2.47 25.96 4.58
N GLU A 168 -3.66 26.53 4.78
CA GLU A 168 -4.47 27.08 3.68
C GLU A 168 -3.82 28.30 3.01
N ALA A 169 -3.29 29.23 3.81
CA ALA A 169 -2.59 30.38 3.26
C ALA A 169 -1.32 29.95 2.49
N VAL A 170 -0.59 28.95 3.00
CA VAL A 170 0.57 28.38 2.30
C VAL A 170 0.14 27.73 0.97
N ARG A 171 -0.94 26.94 1.00
CA ARG A 171 -1.52 26.27 -0.18
C ARG A 171 -1.84 27.29 -1.27
N GLU A 172 -2.61 28.33 -0.91
CA GLU A 172 -2.98 29.43 -1.81
C GLU A 172 -1.74 30.11 -2.41
N ARG A 173 -0.72 30.42 -1.60
CA ARG A 173 0.51 31.08 -2.09
C ARG A 173 1.37 30.22 -2.99
N ILE A 174 1.35 28.90 -2.81
CA ILE A 174 2.03 27.98 -3.72
C ILE A 174 1.28 27.93 -5.06
N LEU A 175 -0.05 27.80 -5.04
CA LEU A 175 -0.86 27.80 -6.26
C LEU A 175 -0.69 29.11 -7.05
N LEU A 176 -0.73 30.27 -6.38
CA LEU A 176 -0.47 31.56 -7.02
C LEU A 176 0.96 31.65 -7.58
N GLY A 177 1.96 31.15 -6.84
CA GLY A 177 3.34 31.15 -7.35
C GLY A 177 3.53 30.27 -8.57
N ILE A 178 2.85 29.11 -8.63
CA ILE A 178 2.84 28.27 -9.85
C ILE A 178 2.17 29.02 -10.99
N SER A 179 1.02 29.65 -10.76
CA SER A 179 0.32 30.46 -11.76
C SER A 179 1.21 31.59 -12.32
N ASP A 180 1.89 32.32 -11.44
CA ASP A 180 2.82 33.40 -11.82
C ASP A 180 3.94 32.88 -12.74
N SER A 181 4.45 31.67 -12.51
CA SER A 181 5.53 31.09 -13.32
C SER A 181 5.13 30.80 -14.77
N PHE A 182 3.84 30.60 -15.02
CA PHE A 182 3.28 30.38 -16.36
C PHE A 182 2.79 31.69 -17.01
N GLY A 183 3.09 32.85 -16.42
CA GLY A 183 2.70 34.16 -16.97
C GLY A 183 1.27 34.60 -16.65
N ASN A 184 0.54 33.84 -15.82
CA ASN A 184 -0.83 34.18 -15.42
C ASN A 184 -0.83 35.17 -14.23
N THR A 185 -0.50 36.44 -14.52
CA THR A 185 -0.34 37.49 -13.50
C THR A 185 -1.63 38.22 -13.09
N ASP A 186 -2.74 37.96 -13.77
CA ASP A 186 -3.99 38.72 -13.59
C ASP A 186 -4.84 38.29 -12.39
N LEU A 187 -5.72 39.23 -11.98
CA LEU A 187 -6.70 39.12 -10.89
C LEU A 187 -7.61 37.88 -10.97
N GLU A 188 -7.70 37.22 -12.14
CA GLU A 188 -8.39 35.95 -12.32
C GLU A 188 -7.78 34.81 -11.50
N SER A 189 -6.46 34.80 -11.25
CA SER A 189 -5.76 33.79 -10.44
C SER A 189 -6.33 33.59 -9.03
N LYS A 190 -7.01 34.61 -8.45
CA LYS A 190 -7.73 34.50 -7.17
C LYS A 190 -9.11 33.85 -7.30
N SER A 191 -9.85 34.12 -8.39
CA SER A 191 -11.15 33.49 -8.71
C SER A 191 -10.98 31.99 -8.99
N LEU A 192 -9.85 31.62 -9.60
CA LEU A 192 -9.49 30.28 -10.03
C LEU A 192 -9.22 29.30 -8.87
N ILE A 193 -8.74 29.79 -7.72
CA ILE A 193 -8.47 28.97 -6.51
C ILE A 193 -9.71 28.89 -5.59
N GLY A 194 -10.62 29.86 -5.68
CA GLY A 194 -11.80 30.00 -4.83
C GLY A 194 -12.87 28.93 -5.01
N ARG A 195 -12.94 28.26 -6.17
CA ARG A 195 -13.97 27.24 -6.49
C ARG A 195 -13.75 25.84 -5.90
N LEU A 196 -12.75 25.67 -5.03
CA LEU A 196 -12.61 24.44 -4.23
C LEU A 196 -13.31 24.53 -2.87
N LYS A 197 -13.98 25.65 -2.60
CA LYS A 197 -14.93 25.80 -1.49
C LYS A 197 -16.36 25.76 -2.06
N ASP A 198 -17.20 25.00 -1.36
CA ASP A 198 -18.67 25.02 -1.39
C ASP A 198 -19.36 24.20 -2.48
N SER A 199 -19.57 22.92 -2.18
CA SER A 199 -20.86 22.25 -2.44
C SER A 199 -21.12 21.19 -1.35
N GLU A 200 -21.51 21.65 -0.15
CA GLU A 200 -21.98 20.77 0.94
C GLU A 200 -23.38 20.18 0.68
N GLU A 201 -24.07 20.56 -0.40
CA GLU A 201 -25.46 20.13 -0.65
C GLU A 201 -25.68 19.13 -1.81
N ASN A 202 -24.63 18.70 -2.51
CA ASN A 202 -24.73 17.53 -3.40
C ASN A 202 -23.33 17.05 -3.81
N PRO A 203 -22.87 15.87 -3.36
CA PRO A 203 -21.59 15.33 -3.79
C PRO A 203 -21.76 14.63 -5.15
N GLU A 204 -22.06 15.40 -6.19
CA GLU A 204 -21.78 14.96 -7.56
C GLU A 204 -20.25 14.80 -7.69
N PRO A 205 -19.72 13.72 -8.31
CA PRO A 205 -18.30 13.41 -8.31
C PRO A 205 -17.53 14.31 -9.28
N SER A 206 -17.49 15.61 -9.01
CA SER A 206 -16.46 16.50 -9.55
C SER A 206 -15.22 16.48 -8.64
N ASN A 207 -14.63 15.29 -8.50
CA ASN A 207 -13.23 15.17 -8.08
C ASN A 207 -12.35 15.60 -9.27
N THR A 208 -12.27 16.91 -9.51
CA THR A 208 -11.54 17.55 -10.62
C THR A 208 -10.03 17.57 -10.44
N CYS A 209 -9.52 17.28 -9.23
CA CYS A 209 -8.09 17.24 -8.96
C CYS A 209 -7.43 16.04 -9.65
N THR A 210 -6.69 16.31 -10.71
CA THR A 210 -5.93 15.34 -11.51
C THR A 210 -4.46 15.31 -11.09
N LEU A 211 -3.92 16.43 -10.59
CA LEU A 211 -2.55 16.58 -10.12
C LEU A 211 -2.52 17.12 -8.68
N LEU A 212 -1.93 16.34 -7.76
CA LEU A 212 -1.69 16.79 -6.39
C LEU A 212 -0.22 17.07 -6.18
N LEU A 213 0.11 18.24 -5.67
CA LEU A 213 1.40 18.57 -5.10
C LEU A 213 1.40 18.39 -3.58
N THR A 214 2.54 18.02 -3.00
CA THR A 214 2.74 18.02 -1.54
C THR A 214 3.77 19.07 -1.19
N ALA A 215 3.42 20.00 -0.31
CA ALA A 215 4.37 20.93 0.30
C ALA A 215 4.64 20.52 1.75
N LYS A 216 5.90 20.27 2.08
CA LYS A 216 6.36 19.97 3.44
C LYS A 216 7.21 21.12 3.94
N ILE A 217 6.81 21.72 5.06
CA ILE A 217 7.52 22.84 5.67
C ILE A 217 8.01 22.42 7.04
N GLU A 218 9.32 22.24 7.20
CA GLU A 218 9.92 21.88 8.49
C GLU A 218 11.08 22.82 8.80
N ARG A 219 11.05 23.49 9.96
CA ARG A 219 12.07 24.46 10.38
C ARG A 219 12.34 25.51 9.29
N ASP A 220 11.26 26.07 8.75
CA ASP A 220 11.27 27.06 7.66
C ASP A 220 11.86 26.54 6.33
N GLN A 221 12.19 25.26 6.20
CA GLN A 221 12.57 24.62 4.94
C GLN A 221 11.33 24.10 4.23
N VAL A 222 11.09 24.57 3.01
CA VAL A 222 9.99 24.17 2.14
C VAL A 222 10.51 23.16 1.12
N ASP A 223 9.91 21.97 1.08
CA ASP A 223 10.09 20.98 0.02
C ASP A 223 8.75 20.80 -0.72
N ILE A 224 8.75 20.93 -2.04
CA ILE A 224 7.55 20.70 -2.87
C ILE A 224 7.76 19.47 -3.75
N PHE A 225 6.74 18.62 -3.82
CA PHE A 225 6.76 17.36 -4.57
C PHE A 225 5.52 17.24 -5.46
N VAL A 226 5.68 16.65 -6.64
CA VAL A 226 4.60 16.07 -7.43
C VAL A 226 4.26 14.68 -6.87
N ASN A 227 2.98 14.42 -6.61
CA ASN A 227 2.53 13.06 -6.27
C ASN A 227 2.16 12.28 -7.53
N ALA A 228 2.40 10.97 -7.53
CA ALA A 228 1.93 10.07 -8.59
C ALA A 228 0.40 10.07 -8.75
N TYR A 229 -0.34 10.31 -7.67
CA TYR A 229 -1.80 10.34 -7.65
C TYR A 229 -2.31 11.36 -6.62
N PRO A 230 -3.53 11.88 -6.80
CA PRO A 230 -4.22 12.70 -5.78
C PRO A 230 -4.70 11.86 -4.60
N THR A 231 -4.99 10.57 -4.83
CA THR A 231 -5.41 9.61 -3.81
C THR A 231 -4.27 8.70 -3.39
N PRO A 232 -4.18 8.28 -2.11
CA PRO A 232 -3.17 7.34 -1.67
C PRO A 232 -3.31 5.95 -2.35
N LEU A 233 -2.19 5.25 -2.49
CA LEU A 233 -2.09 3.97 -3.21
C LEU A 233 -2.88 2.81 -2.57
N HIS A 234 -3.20 2.87 -1.28
CA HIS A 234 -4.04 1.84 -0.64
C HIS A 234 -5.45 1.79 -1.25
N GLN A 235 -5.96 2.90 -1.79
CA GLN A 235 -7.24 2.89 -2.51
C GLN A 235 -7.08 2.18 -3.85
N ARG A 236 -7.13 0.85 -3.86
CA ARG A 236 -6.83 0.05 -5.06
C ARG A 236 -7.80 0.28 -6.21
N GLY A 237 -9.03 0.71 -5.90
CA GLY A 237 -10.13 0.90 -6.85
C GLY A 237 -11.26 -0.12 -6.74
N TYR A 238 -11.10 -1.20 -5.96
CA TYR A 238 -12.15 -2.21 -5.82
C TYR A 238 -13.16 -1.91 -4.70
N ARG A 239 -12.87 -0.97 -3.80
CA ARG A 239 -13.74 -0.65 -2.66
C ARG A 239 -14.44 0.68 -2.89
N LEU A 240 -15.76 0.63 -2.97
CA LEU A 240 -16.61 1.82 -3.15
C LEU A 240 -17.27 2.27 -1.84
N GLN A 241 -17.55 1.34 -0.93
CA GLN A 241 -18.23 1.64 0.33
C GLN A 241 -17.23 1.96 1.45
N THR A 242 -17.40 3.12 2.07
CA THR A 242 -16.70 3.58 3.26
C THR A 242 -17.54 3.27 4.51
N GLY A 243 -17.70 1.99 4.84
CA GLY A 243 -18.30 1.58 6.12
C GLY A 243 -17.49 2.08 7.34
N LYS A 244 -17.90 1.71 8.56
CA LYS A 244 -17.18 2.08 9.81
C LYS A 244 -15.74 1.51 9.80
N ALA A 245 -14.79 2.34 9.38
CA ALA A 245 -13.33 2.13 9.42
C ALA A 245 -12.84 0.74 8.96
N PRO A 246 -13.03 0.35 7.69
CA PRO A 246 -12.50 -0.90 7.15
C PRO A 246 -10.97 -0.89 7.15
N LEU A 247 -10.37 -2.07 7.33
CA LEU A 247 -8.93 -2.25 7.25
C LEU A 247 -8.39 -1.73 5.92
N ARG A 248 -7.30 -0.95 5.95
CA ARG A 248 -6.65 -0.48 4.72
C ARG A 248 -5.95 -1.61 3.99
N GLU A 249 -5.96 -1.55 2.67
CA GLU A 249 -5.39 -2.54 1.76
C GLU A 249 -3.87 -2.67 1.90
N ASP A 250 -3.16 -1.55 2.06
CA ASP A 250 -1.71 -1.54 2.31
C ASP A 250 -1.34 -2.25 3.62
N LEU A 251 -2.22 -2.15 4.62
CA LEU A 251 -2.05 -2.80 5.91
C LEU A 251 -2.30 -4.31 5.85
N ALA A 252 -3.39 -4.71 5.20
CA ALA A 252 -3.70 -6.12 4.96
C ALA A 252 -2.58 -6.81 4.15
N TYR A 253 -2.10 -6.14 3.09
CA TYR A 253 -0.96 -6.60 2.30
C TYR A 253 0.30 -6.77 3.16
N ALA A 254 0.62 -5.79 4.01
CA ALA A 254 1.79 -5.87 4.88
C ALA A 254 1.68 -6.97 5.95
N MET A 255 0.48 -7.22 6.50
CA MET A 255 0.22 -8.34 7.42
C MET A 255 0.50 -9.68 6.74
N LEU A 256 -0.05 -9.88 5.53
CA LEU A 256 0.17 -11.07 4.72
C LEU A 256 1.66 -11.25 4.38
N PHE A 257 2.30 -10.19 3.89
CA PHE A 257 3.72 -10.20 3.54
C PHE A 257 4.59 -10.62 4.72
N SER A 258 4.35 -10.01 5.89
CA SER A 258 5.10 -10.31 7.12
C SER A 258 4.81 -11.71 7.68
N ALA A 259 3.67 -12.29 7.32
CA ALA A 259 3.33 -13.68 7.63
C ALA A 259 4.04 -14.70 6.73
N GLY A 260 4.78 -14.24 5.71
CA GLY A 260 5.40 -15.10 4.70
C GLY A 260 4.48 -15.43 3.53
N TRP A 261 3.34 -14.75 3.40
CA TRP A 261 2.52 -14.76 2.20
C TRP A 261 3.13 -13.81 1.17
N ILE A 262 4.12 -14.31 0.41
CA ILE A 262 4.89 -13.46 -0.51
C ILE A 262 4.13 -13.31 -1.85
N PRO A 263 4.03 -12.09 -2.42
CA PRO A 263 3.45 -11.88 -3.73
C PRO A 263 4.18 -12.67 -4.81
N ALA A 264 3.44 -13.28 -5.74
CA ALA A 264 4.00 -14.12 -6.80
C ALA A 264 4.97 -13.36 -7.74
N TRP A 265 4.88 -12.03 -7.80
CA TRP A 265 5.79 -11.20 -8.60
C TRP A 265 7.19 -11.07 -7.97
N ILE A 266 7.33 -11.30 -6.66
CA ILE A 266 8.63 -11.29 -5.97
C ILE A 266 9.27 -12.68 -6.08
N LYS A 267 10.36 -12.77 -6.83
CA LYS A 267 11.10 -14.03 -7.05
C LYS A 267 12.18 -14.23 -5.99
N ASN A 268 11.94 -15.11 -5.03
CA ASN A 268 12.96 -15.49 -4.03
C ASN A 268 13.79 -16.69 -4.51
N GLY A 269 14.54 -16.52 -5.60
CA GLY A 269 15.69 -17.36 -5.98
C GLY A 269 15.55 -18.89 -6.04
N SER A 270 14.35 -19.42 -5.91
CA SER A 270 14.05 -20.83 -5.82
C SER A 270 12.70 -21.09 -6.48
N THR A 271 12.48 -22.32 -6.92
CA THR A 271 11.17 -22.86 -7.27
C THR A 271 10.19 -22.88 -6.06
N GLU A 272 10.62 -22.39 -4.89
CA GLU A 272 9.86 -22.21 -3.64
C GLU A 272 9.25 -20.80 -3.49
N GLY A 273 9.15 -20.01 -4.57
CA GLY A 273 8.39 -18.74 -4.60
C GLY A 273 6.87 -18.86 -4.36
N ARG A 274 6.41 -19.94 -3.73
CA ARG A 274 5.04 -20.14 -3.26
C ARG A 274 4.98 -19.74 -1.81
N SER A 275 3.88 -19.11 -1.40
CA SER A 275 3.57 -18.95 0.03
C SER A 275 3.80 -20.29 0.76
N LYS A 276 4.50 -20.23 1.91
CA LYS A 276 4.74 -21.40 2.78
C LYS A 276 3.44 -22.14 3.14
N TYR A 277 2.31 -21.44 3.01
CA TYR A 277 0.99 -21.94 3.32
C TYR A 277 0.17 -22.13 2.02
N PRO A 278 -0.30 -23.35 1.72
CA PRO A 278 -1.24 -23.59 0.62
C PRO A 278 -2.68 -23.13 0.94
N GLY A 279 -2.96 -22.73 2.19
CA GLY A 279 -4.25 -22.23 2.65
C GLY A 279 -4.17 -20.84 3.28
N LEU A 280 -5.11 -19.96 2.92
CA LEU A 280 -5.35 -18.69 3.61
C LEU A 280 -6.79 -18.64 4.14
N LEU A 281 -6.94 -18.34 5.43
CA LEU A 281 -8.23 -18.25 6.12
C LEU A 281 -8.40 -16.88 6.78
N ASP A 282 -9.56 -16.24 6.54
CA ASP A 282 -10.02 -15.07 7.29
C ASP A 282 -11.43 -15.33 7.87
N PRO A 283 -11.54 -15.73 9.16
CA PRO A 283 -12.83 -16.06 9.78
C PRO A 283 -13.62 -14.85 10.28
N PHE A 284 -13.10 -13.63 10.09
CA PHE A 284 -13.77 -12.35 10.39
C PHE A 284 -13.55 -11.39 9.22
N CYS A 285 -14.01 -11.80 8.04
CA CYS A 285 -13.55 -11.18 6.80
C CYS A 285 -14.04 -9.74 6.60
N GLY A 286 -15.11 -9.32 7.29
CA GLY A 286 -15.66 -7.98 7.14
C GLY A 286 -15.96 -7.68 5.67
N SER A 287 -15.37 -6.60 5.14
CA SER A 287 -15.47 -6.22 3.72
C SER A 287 -14.51 -6.96 2.77
N GLY A 288 -13.80 -7.99 3.25
CA GLY A 288 -13.00 -8.90 2.43
C GLY A 288 -11.56 -8.45 2.17
N THR A 289 -11.08 -7.39 2.83
CA THR A 289 -9.79 -6.76 2.51
C THR A 289 -8.62 -7.75 2.52
N ILE A 290 -8.49 -8.54 3.59
CA ILE A 290 -7.36 -9.46 3.76
C ILE A 290 -7.43 -10.56 2.71
N ILE A 291 -8.61 -11.17 2.50
CA ILE A 291 -8.74 -12.26 1.55
C ILE A 291 -8.55 -11.80 0.10
N ILE A 292 -8.98 -10.59 -0.25
CA ILE A 292 -8.81 -10.02 -1.59
C ILE A 292 -7.33 -9.69 -1.85
N GLU A 293 -6.63 -9.04 -0.92
CA GLU A 293 -5.19 -8.78 -1.08
C GLU A 293 -4.40 -10.10 -1.13
N GLY A 294 -4.76 -11.09 -0.29
CA GLY A 294 -4.13 -12.41 -0.27
C GLY A 294 -4.29 -13.19 -1.58
N LEU A 295 -5.49 -13.20 -2.15
CA LEU A 295 -5.74 -13.74 -3.49
C LEU A 295 -4.94 -12.99 -4.54
N GLY A 296 -4.92 -11.66 -4.49
CA GLY A 296 -4.15 -10.84 -5.42
C GLY A 296 -2.65 -11.19 -5.41
N MET A 297 -2.06 -11.26 -4.21
CA MET A 297 -0.66 -11.67 -4.01
C MET A 297 -0.39 -13.07 -4.56
N ALA A 298 -1.26 -14.04 -4.28
CA ALA A 298 -1.08 -15.43 -4.69
C ALA A 298 -1.23 -15.65 -6.20
N LEU A 299 -2.13 -14.90 -6.84
CA LEU A 299 -2.40 -14.96 -8.28
C LEU A 299 -1.43 -14.08 -9.08
N GLY A 300 -0.54 -13.33 -8.43
CA GLY A 300 0.34 -12.36 -9.10
C GLY A 300 -0.39 -11.16 -9.67
N LEU A 301 -1.60 -10.87 -9.18
CA LEU A 301 -2.33 -9.66 -9.54
C LEU A 301 -1.69 -8.48 -8.82
N LEU A 302 -1.23 -7.50 -9.59
CA LEU A 302 -0.50 -6.37 -9.05
C LEU A 302 -1.43 -5.41 -8.28
N PRO A 303 -0.95 -4.77 -7.18
CA PRO A 303 -1.77 -3.87 -6.36
C PRO A 303 -2.36 -2.70 -7.15
N GLY A 304 -1.58 -2.09 -8.05
CA GLY A 304 -2.01 -0.92 -8.84
C GLY A 304 -2.86 -1.25 -10.08
N ARG A 305 -3.19 -2.52 -10.35
CA ARG A 305 -3.77 -2.97 -11.63
C ARG A 305 -5.12 -2.34 -12.01
N LEU A 306 -5.88 -1.86 -11.03
CA LEU A 306 -7.22 -1.26 -11.23
C LEU A 306 -7.18 0.26 -11.24
N ARG A 307 -5.99 0.86 -11.10
CA ARG A 307 -5.82 2.32 -11.09
C ARG A 307 -5.58 2.85 -12.50
N ALA A 308 -5.94 4.11 -12.69
CA ALA A 308 -5.56 4.88 -13.87
C ALA A 308 -4.03 5.09 -13.95
N SER A 309 -3.55 5.56 -15.09
CA SER A 309 -2.15 5.94 -15.28
C SER A 309 -1.70 6.94 -14.19
N PRO A 310 -0.52 6.75 -13.57
CA PRO A 310 0.02 7.70 -12.61
C PRO A 310 0.53 8.96 -13.30
N PHE A 311 0.78 10.00 -12.50
CA PHE A 311 1.43 11.25 -12.92
C PHE A 311 0.69 12.00 -14.04
N GLN A 312 -0.64 11.90 -14.08
CA GLN A 312 -1.47 12.66 -15.01
C GLN A 312 -1.17 14.17 -14.90
N ASN A 313 -1.18 14.85 -16.05
CA ASN A 313 -0.87 16.29 -16.17
C ASN A 313 0.56 16.68 -15.74
N THR A 314 1.48 15.73 -15.67
CA THR A 314 2.90 16.00 -15.48
C THR A 314 3.67 15.79 -16.78
N THR A 315 4.92 16.26 -16.82
CA THR A 315 5.80 16.03 -17.98
C THR A 315 6.20 14.57 -18.17
N ILE A 316 5.97 13.69 -17.19
CA ILE A 316 6.27 12.25 -17.25
C ILE A 316 5.01 11.39 -17.45
N ASP A 317 3.85 12.03 -17.65
CA ASP A 317 2.62 11.31 -18.00
C ASP A 317 2.80 10.55 -19.32
N ASN A 318 2.57 9.24 -19.26
CA ASN A 318 2.76 8.31 -20.37
C ASN A 318 1.75 7.14 -20.29
N PRO A 319 0.51 7.33 -20.77
CA PRO A 319 -0.53 6.30 -20.73
C PRO A 319 -0.18 5.03 -21.53
N ASP A 320 0.60 5.15 -22.59
CA ASP A 320 1.02 4.01 -23.43
C ASP A 320 2.01 3.10 -22.69
N LEU A 321 2.98 3.70 -21.98
CA LEU A 321 3.86 2.97 -21.08
C LEU A 321 3.07 2.25 -19.99
N TRP A 322 2.11 2.93 -19.36
CA TRP A 322 1.26 2.32 -18.34
C TRP A 322 0.51 1.11 -18.88
N LYS A 323 -0.15 1.25 -20.04
CA LYS A 323 -0.88 0.17 -20.72
C LYS A 323 0.04 -1.00 -21.07
N SER A 324 1.25 -0.71 -21.54
CA SER A 324 2.27 -1.71 -21.85
C SER A 324 2.69 -2.50 -20.59
N LEU A 325 2.98 -1.80 -19.48
CA LEU A 325 3.33 -2.44 -18.21
C LEU A 325 2.20 -3.31 -17.65
N GLN A 326 0.95 -2.85 -17.73
CA GLN A 326 -0.21 -3.63 -17.33
C GLN A 326 -0.35 -4.90 -18.18
N THR A 327 -0.28 -4.78 -19.51
CA THR A 327 -0.39 -5.91 -20.44
C THR A 327 0.70 -6.96 -20.18
N ASN A 328 1.95 -6.53 -20.03
CA ASN A 328 3.08 -7.42 -19.79
C ASN A 328 2.99 -8.14 -18.43
N SER A 329 2.37 -7.50 -17.43
CA SER A 329 2.20 -8.12 -16.11
C SER A 329 1.17 -9.26 -16.10
N VAL A 330 0.11 -9.15 -16.90
CA VAL A 330 -0.95 -10.17 -16.99
C VAL A 330 -0.41 -11.45 -17.61
N ALA A 331 0.41 -11.34 -18.67
CA ALA A 331 1.02 -12.49 -19.34
C ALA A 331 1.96 -13.32 -18.43
N ALA A 332 2.46 -12.74 -17.34
CA ALA A 332 3.36 -13.40 -16.39
C ALA A 332 2.65 -14.15 -15.25
N SER A 333 1.32 -13.98 -15.09
CA SER A 333 0.54 -14.62 -14.02
C SER A 333 0.41 -16.13 -14.26
N LYS A 334 0.79 -16.94 -13.26
CA LYS A 334 0.62 -18.40 -13.27
C LYS A 334 -0.53 -18.82 -12.37
N PRO A 335 -1.26 -19.91 -12.70
CA PRO A 335 -2.27 -20.46 -11.81
C PRO A 335 -1.66 -20.83 -10.46
N SER A 336 -2.21 -20.25 -9.39
CA SER A 336 -1.84 -20.61 -8.02
C SER A 336 -2.70 -21.76 -7.53
N ARG A 337 -2.09 -22.74 -6.83
CA ARG A 337 -2.81 -23.84 -6.16
C ARG A 337 -3.31 -23.47 -4.76
N VAL A 338 -3.29 -22.18 -4.44
CA VAL A 338 -3.74 -21.69 -3.14
C VAL A 338 -5.24 -21.92 -3.00
N ARG A 339 -5.63 -22.48 -1.85
CA ARG A 339 -7.01 -22.50 -1.40
C ARG A 339 -7.25 -21.37 -0.42
N VAL A 340 -8.42 -20.77 -0.48
CA VAL A 340 -8.85 -19.73 0.44
C VAL A 340 -10.15 -20.12 1.11
N SER A 341 -10.42 -19.53 2.28
CA SER A 341 -11.75 -19.52 2.87
C SER A 341 -11.93 -18.25 3.68
N ALA A 342 -13.12 -17.67 3.61
CA ALA A 342 -13.46 -16.46 4.33
C ALA A 342 -14.85 -16.62 4.95
N SER A 343 -15.08 -16.01 6.10
CA SER A 343 -16.42 -15.96 6.69
C SER A 343 -16.65 -14.70 7.49
N ASP A 344 -17.92 -14.30 7.58
CA ASP A 344 -18.38 -13.34 8.57
C ASP A 344 -19.79 -13.72 9.05
N ARG A 345 -20.14 -13.30 10.27
CA ARG A 345 -21.48 -13.47 10.84
C ARG A 345 -22.46 -12.42 10.35
N ASP A 346 -21.97 -11.35 9.74
CA ASP A 346 -22.78 -10.25 9.21
C ASP A 346 -23.01 -10.45 7.71
N ALA A 347 -24.27 -10.63 7.31
CA ALA A 347 -24.67 -10.78 5.92
C ALA A 347 -24.27 -9.58 5.04
N GLY A 348 -24.32 -8.36 5.59
CA GLY A 348 -23.90 -7.15 4.88
C GLY A 348 -22.39 -7.11 4.63
N ALA A 349 -21.60 -7.61 5.58
CA ALA A 349 -20.16 -7.75 5.42
C ALA A 349 -19.80 -8.78 4.33
N VAL A 350 -20.47 -9.95 4.34
CA VAL A 350 -20.32 -10.97 3.31
C VAL A 350 -20.70 -10.43 1.94
N LYS A 351 -21.81 -9.69 1.82
CA LYS A 351 -22.22 -9.06 0.57
C LYS A 351 -21.18 -8.03 0.09
N ALA A 352 -20.67 -7.20 0.98
CA ALA A 352 -19.60 -6.25 0.66
C ALA A 352 -18.32 -6.97 0.19
N THR A 353 -17.96 -8.11 0.79
CA THR A 353 -16.84 -8.95 0.37
C THR A 353 -17.04 -9.48 -1.05
N GLU A 354 -18.22 -10.02 -1.35
CA GLU A 354 -18.58 -10.49 -2.70
C GLU A 354 -18.42 -9.37 -3.74
N ASP A 355 -19.03 -8.21 -3.49
CA ASP A 355 -19.02 -7.09 -4.44
C ASP A 355 -17.60 -6.51 -4.62
N ASN A 356 -16.81 -6.43 -3.55
CA ASN A 356 -15.41 -6.03 -3.60
C ASN A 356 -14.56 -7.05 -4.36
N ALA A 357 -14.77 -8.35 -4.16
CA ALA A 357 -14.04 -9.41 -4.85
C ALA A 357 -14.36 -9.45 -6.36
N LYS A 358 -15.61 -9.15 -6.74
CA LYS A 358 -16.01 -8.97 -8.14
C LYS A 358 -15.27 -7.80 -8.79
N ARG A 359 -15.31 -6.61 -8.17
CA ARG A 359 -14.55 -5.43 -8.65
C ARG A 359 -13.04 -5.67 -8.68
N ALA A 360 -12.53 -6.48 -7.75
CA ALA A 360 -11.12 -6.86 -7.70
C ALA A 360 -10.72 -7.94 -8.72
N ASN A 361 -11.66 -8.49 -9.50
CA ASN A 361 -11.46 -9.61 -10.43
C ASN A 361 -10.91 -10.89 -9.78
N VAL A 362 -11.29 -11.14 -8.52
CA VAL A 362 -10.90 -12.36 -7.78
C VAL A 362 -12.08 -13.23 -7.34
N TRP A 363 -13.32 -12.81 -7.63
CA TRP A 363 -14.54 -13.53 -7.21
C TRP A 363 -14.52 -15.01 -7.60
N LYS A 364 -14.12 -15.35 -8.82
CA LYS A 364 -14.06 -16.75 -9.29
C LYS A 364 -13.18 -17.69 -8.44
N PHE A 365 -12.29 -17.14 -7.61
CA PHE A 365 -11.43 -17.90 -6.70
C PHE A 365 -11.94 -17.92 -5.26
N LEU A 366 -12.94 -17.08 -4.95
CA LEU A 366 -13.55 -16.95 -3.62
C LEU A 366 -14.97 -17.50 -3.58
N ASP A 367 -15.64 -17.62 -4.74
CA ASP A 367 -16.96 -18.20 -4.87
C ASP A 367 -16.97 -19.66 -4.35
N GLY A 368 -17.99 -20.02 -3.59
CA GLY A 368 -18.05 -21.28 -2.84
C GLY A 368 -17.13 -21.37 -1.60
N HIS A 369 -16.29 -20.35 -1.36
CA HIS A 369 -15.35 -20.29 -0.23
C HIS A 369 -15.58 -19.10 0.72
N LEU A 370 -16.56 -18.24 0.41
CA LEU A 370 -17.06 -17.18 1.27
C LEU A 370 -18.34 -17.65 1.97
N HIS A 371 -18.37 -17.57 3.30
CA HIS A 371 -19.46 -18.13 4.09
C HIS A 371 -20.08 -17.09 5.04
N HIS A 372 -21.42 -16.99 5.02
CA HIS A 372 -22.17 -16.25 6.03
C HIS A 372 -22.41 -17.13 7.26
N VAL A 373 -21.40 -17.19 8.14
CA VAL A 373 -21.39 -18.01 9.35
C VAL A 373 -20.57 -17.35 10.44
N SER A 374 -20.94 -17.60 11.70
CA SER A 374 -20.05 -17.28 12.82
C SER A 374 -18.79 -18.17 12.82
N LEU A 375 -17.78 -17.79 13.59
CA LEU A 375 -16.55 -18.57 13.81
C LEU A 375 -16.81 -20.07 14.04
N SER A 376 -17.88 -20.43 14.75
CA SER A 376 -18.21 -21.84 15.07
C SER A 376 -18.63 -22.66 13.85
N GLY A 377 -19.19 -22.01 12.83
CA GLY A 377 -19.66 -22.63 11.59
C GLY A 377 -18.64 -22.56 10.47
N GLN A 378 -17.43 -22.04 10.72
CA GLN A 378 -16.40 -21.90 9.70
C GLN A 378 -15.96 -23.30 9.22
N PRO A 379 -16.13 -23.66 7.93
CA PRO A 379 -15.86 -25.01 7.42
C PRO A 379 -14.46 -25.58 7.73
N TRP A 380 -13.41 -24.78 7.67
CA TRP A 380 -12.03 -25.14 7.99
C TRP A 380 -11.75 -25.23 9.49
N PHE A 381 -12.70 -24.89 10.36
CA PHE A 381 -12.64 -25.18 11.80
C PHE A 381 -13.62 -26.30 12.22
N LEU A 382 -14.38 -26.87 11.28
CA LEU A 382 -15.28 -28.01 11.55
C LEU A 382 -14.54 -29.36 11.46
N LYS A 383 -15.20 -30.44 11.88
CA LYS A 383 -14.62 -31.79 11.85
C LYS A 383 -14.41 -32.33 10.43
N ASP A 384 -15.24 -31.93 9.46
CA ASP A 384 -15.13 -32.35 8.06
C ASP A 384 -14.17 -31.44 7.29
N LEU A 385 -12.87 -31.75 7.39
CA LEU A 385 -11.79 -30.94 6.84
C LEU A 385 -11.36 -31.35 5.43
N ARG A 386 -12.21 -32.01 4.65
CA ARG A 386 -11.89 -32.46 3.29
C ARG A 386 -11.34 -31.32 2.41
N GLN A 387 -11.82 -30.10 2.64
CA GLN A 387 -11.41 -28.91 1.89
C GLN A 387 -10.27 -28.11 2.54
N CYS A 388 -9.97 -28.34 3.82
CA CYS A 388 -8.95 -27.60 4.56
C CYS A 388 -7.53 -28.08 4.18
N PRO A 389 -6.63 -27.16 3.79
CA PRO A 389 -5.25 -27.51 3.44
C PRO A 389 -4.43 -28.09 4.61
N SER A 390 -3.36 -28.82 4.30
CA SER A 390 -2.43 -29.37 5.31
C SER A 390 -1.70 -28.31 6.12
N SER A 391 -1.54 -27.12 5.55
CA SER A 391 -0.93 -25.96 6.21
C SER A 391 -1.76 -24.71 5.90
N VAL A 392 -2.14 -23.99 6.95
CA VAL A 392 -3.09 -22.86 6.89
C VAL A 392 -2.50 -21.66 7.58
N LEU A 393 -2.51 -20.54 6.87
CA LEU A 393 -2.29 -19.22 7.44
C LEU A 393 -3.65 -18.60 7.76
N VAL A 394 -3.89 -18.28 9.02
CA VAL A 394 -5.07 -17.54 9.47
C VAL A 394 -4.67 -16.08 9.60
N VAL A 395 -5.16 -15.19 8.75
CA VAL A 395 -4.92 -13.74 8.86
C VAL A 395 -6.25 -13.05 9.01
N THR A 396 -6.43 -12.30 10.09
CA THR A 396 -7.75 -11.77 10.40
C THR A 396 -7.72 -10.51 11.25
N ASN A 397 -8.79 -9.73 11.13
CA ASN A 397 -9.06 -8.52 11.86
C ASN A 397 -10.31 -8.73 12.73
N PRO A 398 -10.21 -9.49 13.84
CA PRO A 398 -11.37 -9.76 14.68
C PRO A 398 -11.82 -8.46 15.38
N PRO A 399 -13.05 -8.40 15.91
CA PRO A 399 -13.48 -7.27 16.73
C PRO A 399 -12.52 -7.02 17.92
N PHE A 400 -11.97 -5.82 18.03
CA PHE A 400 -11.14 -5.37 19.17
C PHE A 400 -11.51 -3.93 19.61
N GLY A 401 -10.98 -3.45 20.75
CA GLY A 401 -11.22 -2.08 21.24
C GLY A 401 -11.51 -1.91 22.74
N ASN A 402 -11.14 -0.73 23.27
CA ASN A 402 -11.00 -0.39 24.69
C ASN A 402 -12.24 0.13 25.44
N ARG A 403 -13.48 -0.28 25.12
CA ARG A 403 -14.57 -0.06 26.10
C ARG A 403 -14.52 -1.21 27.11
N ILE A 404 -14.30 -0.91 28.38
CA ILE A 404 -14.16 -1.90 29.48
C ILE A 404 -15.35 -2.89 29.48
N SER A 405 -16.55 -2.41 29.17
CA SER A 405 -17.76 -3.24 29.01
C SER A 405 -17.75 -4.19 27.80
N ARG A 406 -16.93 -3.96 26.78
CA ARG A 406 -16.76 -4.85 25.61
C ARG A 406 -15.67 -5.90 25.81
N LYS A 407 -14.66 -5.66 26.65
CA LYS A 407 -13.56 -6.63 26.87
C LYS A 407 -14.06 -7.98 27.42
N SER A 408 -15.08 -7.98 28.28
CA SER A 408 -15.73 -9.21 28.78
C SER A 408 -16.38 -10.02 27.66
N HIS A 409 -16.98 -9.37 26.65
CA HIS A 409 -17.61 -10.05 25.50
C HIS A 409 -16.59 -10.50 24.44
N LEU A 410 -15.41 -9.85 24.36
CA LEU A 410 -14.36 -10.19 23.41
C LEU A 410 -13.49 -11.37 23.85
N LEU A 411 -13.37 -11.61 25.15
CA LEU A 411 -12.57 -12.70 25.71
C LEU A 411 -13.05 -14.08 25.20
N PRO A 412 -14.33 -14.48 25.31
CA PRO A 412 -14.80 -15.77 24.80
C PRO A 412 -14.57 -15.94 23.30
N LEU A 413 -14.69 -14.87 22.52
CA LEU A 413 -14.47 -14.89 21.07
C LEU A 413 -13.02 -15.24 20.73
N HIS A 414 -12.08 -14.55 21.36
CA HIS A 414 -10.65 -14.77 21.13
C HIS A 414 -10.21 -16.13 21.69
N GLN A 415 -10.72 -16.57 22.85
CA GLN A 415 -10.48 -17.93 23.38
C GLN A 415 -10.92 -18.99 22.38
N LYS A 416 -12.13 -18.84 21.83
CA LYS A 416 -12.68 -19.75 20.82
C LYS A 416 -11.84 -19.79 19.55
N LEU A 417 -11.36 -18.64 19.06
CA LEU A 417 -10.46 -18.59 17.89
C LEU A 417 -9.17 -19.37 18.16
N GLY A 418 -8.53 -19.11 19.32
CA GLY A 418 -7.32 -19.83 19.73
C GLY A 418 -7.57 -21.34 19.84
N HIS A 419 -8.70 -21.74 20.44
CA HIS A 419 -9.08 -23.14 20.57
C HIS A 419 -9.33 -23.81 19.22
N SER A 420 -10.03 -23.16 18.29
CA SER A 420 -10.25 -23.68 16.93
C SER A 420 -8.92 -23.90 16.18
N MET A 421 -7.99 -22.96 16.30
CA MET A 421 -6.65 -23.11 15.72
C MET A 421 -5.84 -24.25 16.37
N GLN A 422 -5.94 -24.42 17.70
CA GLN A 422 -5.31 -25.55 18.40
C GLN A 422 -5.90 -26.88 17.97
N GLN A 423 -7.23 -26.99 17.84
CA GLN A 423 -7.87 -28.23 17.40
C GLN A 423 -7.41 -28.65 16.00
N LEU A 424 -7.15 -27.70 15.10
CA LEU A 424 -6.57 -28.01 13.78
C LEU A 424 -5.19 -28.66 13.88
N VAL A 425 -4.36 -28.24 14.83
CA VAL A 425 -3.05 -28.85 15.06
C VAL A 425 -3.21 -30.20 15.77
N GLU A 426 -3.91 -30.24 16.90
CA GLU A 426 -3.95 -31.41 17.80
C GLU A 426 -4.79 -32.57 17.23
N ARG A 427 -5.95 -32.29 16.64
CA ARG A 427 -6.89 -33.33 16.18
C ARG A 427 -6.75 -33.63 14.70
N HIS A 428 -6.35 -32.64 13.92
CA HIS A 428 -6.39 -32.72 12.47
C HIS A 428 -5.01 -32.63 11.80
N GLN A 429 -3.94 -32.61 12.61
CA GLN A 429 -2.55 -32.64 12.17
C GLN A 429 -2.23 -31.59 11.09
N ARG A 430 -2.87 -30.42 11.18
CA ARG A 430 -2.61 -29.29 10.30
C ARG A 430 -1.49 -28.44 10.87
N THR A 431 -0.69 -27.84 10.00
CA THR A 431 0.20 -26.74 10.41
C THR A 431 -0.60 -25.44 10.39
N VAL A 432 -0.65 -24.71 11.50
CA VAL A 432 -1.42 -23.46 11.59
C VAL A 432 -0.55 -22.33 12.12
N ARG A 433 -0.59 -21.19 11.44
CA ARG A 433 -0.05 -19.92 11.94
C ARG A 433 -1.14 -18.86 11.87
N GLY A 434 -1.33 -18.09 12.93
CA GLY A 434 -2.23 -16.96 12.97
C GLY A 434 -1.48 -15.63 12.88
N VAL A 435 -2.07 -14.65 12.21
CA VAL A 435 -1.68 -13.24 12.29
C VAL A 435 -2.91 -12.42 12.58
N ILE A 436 -3.01 -11.94 13.82
CA ILE A 436 -4.21 -11.29 14.34
C ILE A 436 -3.95 -9.79 14.49
N LEU A 437 -4.84 -8.97 13.96
CA LEU A 437 -4.82 -7.53 14.22
C LEU A 437 -5.46 -7.24 15.59
N THR A 438 -4.81 -6.42 16.41
CA THR A 438 -5.33 -6.03 17.73
C THR A 438 -4.76 -4.67 18.17
N ASP A 439 -5.45 -3.96 19.05
CA ASP A 439 -4.94 -2.79 19.78
C ASP A 439 -4.25 -3.15 21.10
N ASP A 440 -4.39 -4.40 21.57
CA ASP A 440 -3.87 -4.88 22.86
C ASP A 440 -3.14 -6.24 22.70
N PRO A 441 -1.84 -6.23 22.35
CA PRO A 441 -1.07 -7.46 22.15
C PRO A 441 -0.90 -8.26 23.46
N ILE A 442 -0.98 -7.60 24.62
CA ILE A 442 -0.88 -8.25 25.93
C ILE A 442 -2.14 -9.06 26.18
N PHE A 443 -3.33 -8.49 25.90
CA PHE A 443 -4.59 -9.24 25.95
C PHE A 443 -4.49 -10.52 25.12
N LEU A 444 -4.10 -10.43 23.84
CA LEU A 444 -4.01 -11.60 22.98
C LEU A 444 -3.04 -12.67 23.52
N SER A 445 -1.92 -12.26 24.12
CA SER A 445 -0.97 -13.18 24.76
C SER A 445 -1.57 -13.96 25.94
N LYS A 446 -2.47 -13.33 26.71
CA LYS A 446 -3.13 -13.93 27.87
C LYS A 446 -4.30 -14.83 27.47
N VAL A 447 -5.00 -14.49 26.39
CA VAL A 447 -6.22 -15.19 25.96
C VAL A 447 -5.97 -16.53 25.28
N GLY A 448 -4.76 -16.77 24.76
CA GLY A 448 -4.39 -18.00 24.05
C GLY A 448 -4.33 -19.29 24.86
N HIS A 449 -5.17 -19.44 25.90
CA HIS A 449 -5.27 -20.57 26.81
C HIS A 449 -3.90 -21.01 27.34
N GLY A 450 -3.54 -20.47 28.52
CA GLY A 450 -2.48 -20.96 29.42
C GLY A 450 -1.40 -21.82 28.74
N SER A 451 -0.27 -21.20 28.38
CA SER A 451 0.93 -21.85 27.83
C SER A 451 0.84 -22.56 26.47
N ARG A 452 -0.33 -22.72 25.83
CA ARG A 452 -0.45 -23.48 24.56
C ARG A 452 -0.34 -22.67 23.27
N MET A 453 -0.65 -21.38 23.31
CA MET A 453 -0.33 -20.46 22.21
C MET A 453 0.94 -19.67 22.53
N GLN A 454 1.70 -19.33 21.49
CA GLN A 454 2.75 -18.32 21.54
C GLN A 454 2.31 -17.09 20.75
N SER A 455 2.66 -15.91 21.24
CA SER A 455 2.42 -14.66 20.54
C SER A 455 3.69 -13.84 20.39
N LYS A 456 3.84 -13.18 19.23
CA LYS A 456 4.93 -12.25 18.97
C LYS A 456 4.44 -11.12 18.07
N THR A 457 4.65 -9.87 18.46
CA THR A 457 4.33 -8.74 17.60
C THR A 457 5.20 -8.79 16.33
N LEU A 458 4.56 -8.83 15.16
CA LEU A 458 5.22 -8.76 13.85
C LEU A 458 5.36 -7.32 13.40
N LEU A 459 4.27 -6.56 13.47
CA LEU A 459 4.20 -5.18 13.02
C LEU A 459 3.54 -4.31 14.09
N SER A 460 3.97 -3.06 14.16
CA SER A 460 3.34 -2.02 14.96
C SER A 460 3.06 -0.82 14.06
N MET A 461 1.81 -0.39 14.01
CA MET A 461 1.29 0.53 13.01
C MET A 461 0.24 1.45 13.63
N SER A 462 -0.21 2.45 12.87
CA SER A 462 -1.33 3.31 13.26
C SER A 462 -2.53 3.06 12.33
N HIS A 463 -3.71 2.84 12.89
CA HIS A 463 -4.95 2.63 12.15
C HIS A 463 -6.14 3.15 12.97
N GLY A 464 -7.09 3.84 12.32
CA GLY A 464 -8.28 4.37 12.98
C GLY A 464 -8.02 5.38 14.12
N GLY A 465 -6.90 6.12 14.06
CA GLY A 465 -6.51 7.08 15.09
C GLY A 465 -5.81 6.48 16.32
N GLY A 466 -5.65 5.15 16.36
CA GLY A 466 -4.96 4.42 17.43
C GLY A 466 -3.75 3.64 16.94
N LYS A 467 -2.94 3.16 17.89
CA LYS A 467 -1.87 2.21 17.62
C LYS A 467 -2.46 0.80 17.56
N VAL A 468 -2.16 0.07 16.50
CA VAL A 468 -2.56 -1.33 16.33
C VAL A 468 -1.35 -2.20 16.02
N PHE A 469 -1.51 -3.50 16.18
CA PHE A 469 -0.45 -4.48 16.09
C PHE A 469 -0.92 -5.68 15.29
N ALA A 470 -0.09 -6.12 14.35
CA ALA A 470 -0.24 -7.46 13.78
C ALA A 470 0.59 -8.41 14.65
N VAL A 471 -0.07 -9.37 15.28
CA VAL A 471 0.54 -10.30 16.22
C VAL A 471 0.54 -11.69 15.61
N ASP A 472 1.74 -12.25 15.44
CA ASP A 472 1.92 -13.68 15.18
C ASP A 472 1.33 -14.43 16.37
N TRP A 473 0.44 -15.36 16.10
CA TRP A 473 -0.27 -16.12 17.11
C TRP A 473 -0.42 -17.55 16.63
N ALA A 474 0.39 -18.44 17.19
CA ALA A 474 0.47 -19.82 16.73
C ALA A 474 0.39 -20.78 17.91
N PRO A 475 -0.16 -21.99 17.72
CA PRO A 475 0.00 -23.07 18.67
C PRO A 475 1.49 -23.36 18.90
N LYS A 476 1.91 -23.59 20.16
CA LYS A 476 3.28 -24.00 20.45
C LYS A 476 3.53 -25.38 19.87
N SER A 477 4.69 -25.56 19.24
CA SER A 477 5.18 -26.90 18.94
C SER A 477 5.42 -27.63 20.27
N LYS A 478 4.91 -28.86 20.37
CA LYS A 478 5.28 -29.76 21.47
C LYS A 478 6.76 -30.10 21.40
#